data_AF-A0AAN3TAG6-F1
#
_entry.id   AF-A0AAN3TAG6-F1
#
_cell.length_a   1.000
_cell.length_b   1.000
_cell.length_c   1.000
_cell.angle_alpha   90.00
_cell.angle_beta   90.00
_cell.angle_gamma   90.00
#
_symmetry.space_group_name_H-M   'P 1'
#
loop_
_entity.id
_entity.type
_entity.pdbx_description
1 polymer ?
#
loop_
_entity_poly.entity_id
_entity_poly.type
_entity_poly.pdbx_seq_one_letter_code
_entity_poly.pdbx_strand_id
1 'polypeptide(L)'
;MAHGIRTKKNIIVQFEGGVPAKAETTELIFSKEPIAVHRDQFQRRLSITGIKLVDGCFPDLDRIIPKKFDRCTHPVLQAGYLSYPEKMFGRERKFIPVQLRPSGDGQAVRIQFDSIINSMYGNPEFVVMPCRDHGDFNVAQEHPE
;
A
#
# COMPACT_ATOMS: atom_id res chain seq x y z
N MET A 1 -7.45 -2.48 3.34
CA MET A 1 -8.08 -3.51 2.50
C MET A 1 -8.75 -4.54 3.40
N ALA A 2 -10.08 -4.56 3.46
CA ALA A 2 -10.81 -5.59 4.18
C ALA A 2 -11.45 -6.52 3.13
N HIS A 3 -10.88 -7.71 2.93
CA HIS A 3 -11.40 -8.68 1.97
C HIS A 3 -12.75 -9.30 2.42
N GLY A 4 -13.26 -8.95 3.60
CA GLY A 4 -14.50 -9.51 4.17
C GLY A 4 -14.39 -10.97 4.63
N ILE A 5 -13.26 -11.62 4.40
CA ILE A 5 -12.99 -12.99 4.84
C ILE A 5 -12.83 -13.00 6.36
N ARG A 6 -13.70 -13.74 7.04
CA ARG A 6 -13.60 -14.00 8.48
C ARG A 6 -12.67 -15.18 8.70
N THR A 7 -11.44 -14.91 9.12
CA THR A 7 -10.52 -15.96 9.58
C THR A 7 -10.72 -16.22 11.08
N LYS A 8 -10.45 -17.45 11.54
CA LYS A 8 -10.51 -17.78 12.98
C LYS A 8 -9.40 -17.08 13.80
N LYS A 9 -8.36 -16.59 13.14
CA LYS A 9 -7.21 -15.92 13.74
C LYS A 9 -6.83 -14.70 12.91
N ASN A 10 -6.52 -13.59 13.60
CA ASN A 10 -5.84 -12.45 13.00
C ASN A 10 -4.36 -12.81 12.96
N ILE A 11 -3.79 -12.93 11.77
CA ILE A 11 -2.41 -13.35 11.57
C ILE A 11 -1.72 -12.45 10.56
N ILE A 12 -0.42 -12.28 10.75
CA ILE A 12 0.47 -11.61 9.80
C ILE A 12 1.40 -12.66 9.26
N VAL A 13 1.46 -12.74 7.93
CA VAL A 13 2.27 -13.73 7.22
C VAL A 13 3.35 -13.00 6.44
N GLN A 14 4.59 -13.26 6.80
CA GLN A 14 5.75 -12.79 6.04
C GLN A 14 6.26 -13.92 5.14
N PHE A 15 6.41 -13.63 3.84
CA PHE A 15 7.05 -14.54 2.90
C PHE A 15 8.56 -14.39 2.99
N GLU A 16 9.28 -15.50 3.13
CA GLU A 16 10.74 -15.53 3.16
C GLU A 16 11.37 -15.65 1.76
N GLY A 17 10.56 -15.53 0.71
CA GLY A 17 10.97 -15.58 -0.69
C GLY A 17 9.96 -14.89 -1.60
N GLY A 18 10.33 -14.71 -2.86
CA GLY A 18 9.46 -14.09 -3.85
C GLY A 18 8.32 -15.02 -4.29
N VAL A 19 7.13 -14.45 -4.46
CA VAL A 19 6.02 -15.13 -5.14
C VAL A 19 6.35 -15.19 -6.63
N PRO A 20 6.36 -16.38 -7.27
CA PRO A 20 6.66 -16.48 -8.71
C PRO A 20 5.67 -15.69 -9.55
N ALA A 21 6.15 -14.97 -10.56
CA ALA A 21 5.29 -14.16 -11.44
C ALA A 21 4.22 -14.97 -12.20
N LYS A 22 4.44 -16.28 -12.38
CA LYS A 22 3.50 -17.21 -13.02
C LYS A 22 2.50 -17.84 -12.04
N ALA A 23 2.61 -17.54 -10.74
CA ALA A 23 1.68 -18.05 -9.74
C ALA A 23 0.34 -17.33 -9.89
N GLU A 24 -0.73 -18.10 -10.03
CA GLU A 24 -2.10 -17.60 -10.04
C GLU A 24 -2.73 -17.70 -8.66
N THR A 25 -2.42 -18.78 -7.93
CA THR A 25 -2.92 -18.98 -6.57
C THR A 25 -1.76 -19.29 -5.62
N THR A 26 -1.89 -18.80 -4.38
CA THR A 26 -0.96 -19.10 -3.30
C THR A 26 -1.74 -19.65 -2.12
N GLU A 27 -1.44 -20.89 -1.75
CA GLU A 27 -2.07 -21.60 -0.64
C GLU A 27 -1.18 -21.49 0.60
N LEU A 28 -1.74 -21.02 1.72
CA LEU A 28 -1.04 -20.86 2.99
C LEU A 28 -1.31 -22.05 3.90
N ILE A 29 -0.26 -22.79 4.26
CA ILE A 29 -0.35 -23.97 5.10
C ILE A 29 0.32 -23.68 6.45
N PHE A 30 -0.49 -23.57 7.49
CA PHE A 30 -0.04 -23.30 8.86
C PHE A 30 0.21 -24.61 9.60
N SER A 31 1.36 -25.23 9.34
CA SER A 31 1.84 -26.45 10.02
C SER A 31 2.90 -26.11 11.08
N LYS A 32 3.64 -27.11 11.62
CA LYS A 32 4.80 -26.85 12.49
C LYS A 32 5.86 -25.99 11.80
N GLU A 33 6.02 -26.19 10.50
CA GLU A 33 6.80 -25.33 9.61
C GLU A 33 5.82 -24.71 8.62
N PRO A 34 5.45 -23.43 8.80
CA PRO A 34 4.50 -22.78 7.91
C PRO A 34 5.10 -22.59 6.53
N ILE A 35 4.32 -22.90 5.49
CA ILE A 35 4.75 -22.76 4.10
C ILE A 35 3.67 -22.12 3.24
N ALA A 36 4.08 -21.48 2.15
CA ALA A 36 3.23 -21.05 1.06
C ALA A 36 3.50 -21.87 -0.19
N VAL A 37 2.44 -22.43 -0.77
CA VAL A 37 2.50 -23.22 -2.00
C VAL A 37 1.95 -22.38 -3.15
N HIS A 38 2.80 -22.08 -4.12
CA HIS A 38 2.43 -21.29 -5.29
C HIS A 38 2.03 -22.21 -6.44
N ARG A 39 0.86 -22.00 -7.02
CA ARG A 39 0.30 -22.82 -8.10
C ARG A 39 0.00 -21.99 -9.35
N ASP A 40 0.12 -22.63 -10.51
CA ASP A 40 -0.30 -22.06 -11.78
C ASP A 40 -1.83 -22.16 -12.00
N GLN A 41 -2.29 -21.68 -13.15
CA GLN A 41 -3.69 -21.75 -13.61
C GLN A 41 -4.27 -23.17 -13.65
N PHE A 42 -3.42 -24.19 -13.78
CA PHE A 42 -3.80 -25.60 -13.82
C PHE A 42 -3.66 -26.28 -12.46
N GLN A 43 -3.53 -25.50 -11.38
CA GLN A 43 -3.34 -25.99 -10.00
C GLN A 43 -2.04 -26.78 -9.78
N ARG A 44 -1.07 -26.69 -10.70
CA ARG A 44 0.23 -27.35 -10.58
C ARG A 44 1.14 -26.52 -9.70
N ARG A 45 1.87 -27.19 -8.81
CA ARG A 45 2.82 -26.55 -7.90
C ARG A 45 4.02 -26.01 -8.69
N LEU A 46 4.21 -24.70 -8.64
CA LEU A 46 5.36 -24.00 -9.20
C LEU A 46 6.52 -23.94 -8.21
N SER A 47 6.24 -23.61 -6.96
CA SER A 47 7.26 -23.51 -5.90
C SER A 47 6.63 -23.55 -4.51
N ILE A 48 7.48 -23.71 -3.51
CA ILE A 48 7.15 -23.61 -2.10
C ILE A 48 8.09 -22.59 -1.49
N THR A 49 7.55 -21.63 -0.74
CA THR A 49 8.33 -20.69 0.09
C THR A 49 8.01 -20.92 1.56
N GLY A 50 9.01 -20.69 2.41
CA GLY A 50 8.79 -20.58 3.85
C GLY A 50 7.98 -19.32 4.15
N ILE A 51 7.07 -19.43 5.12
CA ILE A 51 6.37 -18.26 5.66
C ILE A 51 6.58 -18.20 7.17
N LYS A 52 6.71 -16.98 7.70
CA LYS A 52 6.76 -16.73 9.13
C LYS A 52 5.46 -16.10 9.59
N LEU A 53 4.94 -16.63 10.68
CA LEU A 53 3.90 -15.97 11.45
C LEU A 53 4.58 -14.92 12.33
N VAL A 54 4.24 -13.66 12.12
CA VAL A 54 4.82 -12.55 12.87
C VAL A 54 3.79 -12.05 13.87
N ASP A 55 4.17 -11.97 15.14
CA ASP A 55 3.37 -11.30 16.15
C ASP A 55 3.42 -9.79 15.93
N GLY A 56 2.25 -9.16 15.90
CA GLY A 56 2.14 -7.72 15.80
C GLY A 56 0.78 -7.26 15.29
N CYS A 57 0.66 -5.95 15.16
CA CYS A 57 -0.38 -5.30 14.39
C CYS A 57 0.28 -4.72 13.14
N PHE A 58 0.89 -5.53 12.27
CA PHE A 58 1.54 -5.04 11.07
C PHE A 58 0.67 -5.23 9.82
N PRO A 59 0.53 -4.17 8.99
CA PRO A 59 0.87 -2.79 9.31
C PRO A 59 -0.05 -2.23 10.41
N ASP A 60 0.50 -1.42 11.32
CA ASP A 60 -0.32 -0.71 12.32
C ASP A 60 -0.92 0.45 11.57
N LEU A 61 -2.03 0.15 10.89
CA LEU A 61 -2.70 1.09 10.02
C LEU A 61 -3.18 2.31 10.82
N ASP A 62 -3.46 2.18 12.11
CA ASP A 62 -3.81 3.32 12.95
C ASP A 62 -2.63 4.27 13.22
N ARG A 63 -1.39 3.75 13.19
CA ARG A 63 -0.17 4.54 13.30
C ARG A 63 0.26 5.15 11.97
N ILE A 64 0.02 4.45 10.86
CA ILE A 64 0.51 4.84 9.52
C ILE A 64 -0.51 5.65 8.75
N ILE A 65 -1.79 5.26 8.80
CA ILE A 65 -2.88 5.99 8.15
C ILE A 65 -3.14 7.23 8.98
N PRO A 66 -2.98 8.41 8.38
CA PRO A 66 -3.18 9.61 9.16
C PRO A 66 -4.64 9.82 9.54
N LYS A 67 -4.87 10.13 10.81
CA LYS A 67 -6.20 10.40 11.37
C LYS A 67 -6.62 11.87 11.24
N LYS A 68 -5.64 12.75 11.08
CA LYS A 68 -5.83 14.20 10.91
C LYS A 68 -5.51 14.57 9.48
N PHE A 69 -6.35 15.43 8.91
CA PHE A 69 -6.13 15.99 7.59
C PHE A 69 -5.91 17.47 7.75
N ASP A 70 -4.76 17.94 7.28
CA ASP A 70 -4.49 19.35 7.15
C ASP A 70 -4.57 19.73 5.67
N ARG A 71 -5.42 20.70 5.35
CA ARG A 71 -5.60 21.20 3.97
C ARG A 71 -4.67 22.37 3.66
N CYS A 72 -4.03 22.95 4.66
CA CYS A 72 -3.14 24.10 4.52
C CYS A 72 -1.68 23.68 4.31
N THR A 73 -1.34 22.41 4.57
CA THR A 73 -0.02 21.85 4.31
C THR A 73 0.15 21.50 2.83
N HIS A 74 1.27 21.90 2.24
CA HIS A 74 1.66 21.61 0.86
C HIS A 74 2.90 20.68 0.88
N PRO A 75 2.70 19.35 1.00
CA PRO A 75 3.82 18.43 1.17
C PRO A 75 4.64 18.31 -0.12
N VAL A 76 5.96 18.36 0.00
CA VAL A 76 6.85 18.06 -1.12
C VAL A 76 7.04 16.55 -1.21
N LEU A 77 6.52 15.97 -2.31
CA LEU A 77 6.53 14.54 -2.57
C LEU A 77 7.55 14.18 -3.67
N GLN A 78 8.15 13.00 -3.56
CA GLN A 78 8.90 12.44 -4.69
C GLN A 78 7.96 12.16 -5.86
N ALA A 79 8.22 12.77 -7.02
CA ALA A 79 7.37 12.64 -8.22
C ALA A 79 7.11 11.17 -8.63
N GLY A 80 8.07 10.27 -8.37
CA GLY A 80 7.93 8.84 -8.63
C GLY A 80 6.70 8.21 -7.94
N TYR A 81 6.27 8.73 -6.79
CA TYR A 81 5.07 8.26 -6.09
C TYR A 81 3.78 8.45 -6.91
N LEU A 82 3.71 9.51 -7.72
CA LEU A 82 2.56 9.78 -8.57
C LEU A 82 2.43 8.81 -9.75
N SER A 83 3.49 8.04 -10.06
CA SER A 83 3.42 6.98 -11.09
C SER A 83 2.73 5.70 -10.59
N TYR A 84 2.63 5.50 -9.28
CA TYR A 84 2.10 4.25 -8.72
C TYR A 84 0.60 4.08 -8.92
N PRO A 85 -0.26 5.09 -8.74
CA PRO A 85 -1.69 4.98 -9.06
C PRO A 85 -1.95 4.37 -10.46
N GLU A 86 -1.27 4.92 -11.48
CA GLU A 86 -1.32 4.40 -12.86
C GLU A 86 -0.80 2.96 -12.96
N LYS A 87 0.29 2.61 -12.27
CA LYS A 87 0.79 1.21 -12.26
C LYS A 87 -0.15 0.24 -11.54
N MET A 88 -0.86 0.71 -10.51
CA MET A 88 -1.75 -0.10 -9.69
C MET A 88 -3.08 -0.38 -10.38
N PHE A 89 -3.66 0.62 -11.04
CA PHE A 89 -5.04 0.54 -11.56
C PHE A 89 -5.15 0.83 -13.07
N GLY A 90 -4.03 1.17 -13.73
CA GLY A 90 -4.00 1.61 -15.13
C GLY A 90 -4.45 0.55 -16.13
N ARG A 91 -4.42 -0.72 -15.73
CA ARG A 91 -4.88 -1.83 -16.56
C ARG A 91 -6.40 -1.83 -16.71
N GLU A 92 -7.14 -1.59 -15.62
CA GLU A 92 -8.60 -1.52 -15.66
C GLU A 92 -9.13 -0.11 -15.99
N ARG A 93 -8.36 0.95 -15.71
CA ARG A 93 -8.79 2.33 -15.93
C ARG A 93 -7.66 3.25 -16.38
N LYS A 94 -7.84 3.93 -17.52
CA LYS A 94 -6.83 4.86 -18.10
C LYS A 94 -6.76 6.25 -17.45
N PHE A 95 -7.72 6.61 -16.61
CA PHE A 95 -7.77 7.90 -15.95
C PHE A 95 -7.92 7.67 -14.45
N ILE A 96 -6.87 7.95 -13.69
CA ILE A 96 -6.81 7.64 -12.26
C ILE A 96 -6.65 8.95 -11.48
N PRO A 97 -7.77 9.62 -11.15
CA PRO A 97 -7.71 10.82 -10.34
C PRO A 97 -7.31 10.45 -8.91
N VAL A 98 -6.35 11.20 -8.36
CA VAL A 98 -5.91 11.05 -6.98
C VAL A 98 -5.97 12.37 -6.24
N GLN A 99 -6.36 12.33 -4.97
CA GLN A 99 -6.35 13.49 -4.09
C GLN A 99 -5.34 13.29 -2.97
N LEU A 100 -4.43 14.25 -2.80
CA LEU A 100 -3.49 14.26 -1.69
C LEU A 100 -4.21 14.72 -0.41
N ARG A 101 -3.97 14.01 0.69
CA ARG A 101 -4.51 14.27 2.02
C ARG A 101 -3.35 14.28 3.02
N PRO A 102 -2.65 15.42 3.16
CA PRO A 102 -1.57 15.57 4.13
C PRO A 102 -2.11 15.64 5.55
N SER A 103 -1.21 15.42 6.50
CA SER A 103 -1.57 15.22 7.91
C SER A 103 -0.80 16.10 8.88
N GLY A 104 -0.25 17.17 8.33
CA GLY A 104 0.67 18.09 8.98
C GLY A 104 2.01 18.12 8.26
N ASP A 105 2.79 19.14 8.57
CA ASP A 105 4.11 19.33 8.00
C ASP A 105 5.08 18.18 8.36
N GLY A 106 5.80 17.69 7.37
CA GLY A 106 6.67 16.51 7.48
C GLY A 106 5.98 15.18 7.85
N GLN A 107 4.64 15.17 7.95
CA GLN A 107 3.86 13.96 8.29
C GLN A 107 3.43 13.19 7.04
N ALA A 108 3.05 11.93 7.24
CA ALA A 108 2.57 11.07 6.17
C ALA A 108 1.43 11.72 5.35
N VAL A 109 1.45 11.48 4.04
CA VAL A 109 0.44 11.97 3.11
C VAL A 109 -0.32 10.77 2.58
N ARG A 110 -1.65 10.79 2.79
CA ARG A 110 -2.52 9.78 2.19
C ARG A 110 -2.90 10.21 0.78
N ILE A 111 -2.76 9.30 -0.18
CA ILE A 111 -3.28 9.43 -1.53
C ILE A 111 -4.65 8.77 -1.56
N GLN A 112 -5.69 9.59 -1.66
CA GLN A 112 -7.08 9.15 -1.69
C GLN A 112 -7.53 8.91 -3.12
N PHE A 113 -8.15 7.74 -3.36
CA PHE A 113 -8.74 7.36 -4.63
C PHE A 113 -10.24 7.69 -4.68
N ASP A 114 -10.76 7.78 -5.90
CA ASP A 114 -12.18 8.06 -6.14
C ASP A 114 -13.09 6.85 -5.84
N SER A 115 -14.40 7.10 -5.86
CA SER A 115 -15.41 6.09 -5.52
C SER A 115 -15.38 4.87 -6.44
N ILE A 116 -14.94 5.02 -7.70
CA ILE A 116 -14.86 3.93 -8.67
C ILE A 116 -13.77 2.94 -8.27
N ILE A 117 -12.56 3.43 -8.01
CA ILE A 117 -11.45 2.58 -7.54
C ILE A 117 -11.80 1.98 -6.17
N ASN A 118 -12.40 2.77 -5.28
CA ASN A 118 -12.83 2.28 -3.97
C ASN A 118 -13.84 1.12 -4.07
N SER A 119 -14.78 1.19 -5.01
CA SER A 119 -15.75 0.13 -5.29
C SER A 119 -15.09 -1.12 -5.87
N MET A 120 -14.17 -0.95 -6.83
CA MET A 120 -13.52 -2.08 -7.51
C MET A 120 -12.52 -2.84 -6.63
N TYR A 121 -11.75 -2.12 -5.80
CA TYR A 121 -10.62 -2.68 -5.04
C TYR A 121 -10.81 -2.62 -3.51
N GLY A 122 -12.02 -2.28 -3.03
CA GLY A 122 -12.35 -2.34 -1.61
C GLY A 122 -11.61 -1.32 -0.75
N ASN A 123 -11.71 -0.03 -1.11
CA ASN A 123 -11.06 1.11 -0.44
C ASN A 123 -9.54 0.91 -0.28
N PRO A 124 -8.77 0.94 -1.39
CA PRO A 124 -7.32 0.90 -1.31
C PRO A 124 -6.77 2.12 -0.57
N GLU A 125 -5.78 1.89 0.29
CA GLU A 125 -5.09 2.92 1.05
C GLU A 125 -3.66 3.04 0.52
N PHE A 126 -3.27 4.23 0.07
CA PHE A 126 -1.91 4.50 -0.36
C PHE A 126 -1.35 5.66 0.45
N VAL A 127 -0.30 5.38 1.22
CA VAL A 127 0.32 6.36 2.13
C VAL A 127 1.78 6.51 1.73
N VAL A 128 2.22 7.76 1.59
CA VAL A 128 3.60 8.10 1.24
C VAL A 128 4.18 9.04 2.28
N MET A 129 5.49 8.98 2.47
CA MET A 129 6.19 9.96 3.28
C MET A 129 6.55 11.17 2.39
N PRO A 130 6.30 12.40 2.86
CA PRO A 130 6.90 13.56 2.23
C PRO A 130 8.40 13.47 2.42
N CYS A 131 9.13 13.98 1.46
CA CYS A 131 10.57 14.10 1.61
C CYS A 131 10.82 15.24 2.65
N ARG A 132 11.94 15.20 3.38
CA ARG A 132 12.18 16.08 4.54
C ARG A 132 13.20 17.20 4.28
N ASP A 133 14.15 16.96 3.39
CA ASP A 133 15.21 17.91 3.04
C ASP A 133 14.92 18.54 1.68
N HIS A 134 14.15 19.64 1.70
CA HIS A 134 13.66 20.35 0.51
C HIS A 134 13.96 21.84 0.56
N GLY A 135 15.21 22.18 0.85
CA GLY A 135 15.65 23.56 1.03
C GLY A 135 15.20 24.51 -0.09
N ASP A 136 15.10 24.01 -1.32
CA ASP A 136 14.73 24.79 -2.51
C ASP A 136 13.26 25.25 -2.55
N PHE A 137 12.36 24.56 -1.86
CA PHE A 137 10.94 24.94 -1.81
C PHE A 137 10.62 25.98 -0.72
N ASN A 138 11.51 26.17 0.25
CA ASN A 138 11.35 27.20 1.29
C ASN A 138 11.67 28.62 0.77
N VAL A 139 12.47 28.73 -0.29
CA VAL A 139 12.92 30.02 -0.86
C VAL A 139 11.78 30.78 -1.57
N ALA A 140 10.75 30.08 -2.02
CA ALA A 140 9.63 30.69 -2.76
C ALA A 140 8.61 31.43 -1.88
N GLN A 141 8.73 31.37 -0.53
CA GLN A 141 7.83 32.06 0.39
C GLN A 141 8.30 33.46 0.83
N GLU A 142 9.53 33.87 0.51
CA GLU A 142 10.13 35.13 1.01
C GLU A 142 9.98 36.35 0.09
N HIS A 143 9.15 36.29 -0.96
CA HIS A 143 8.86 37.46 -1.80
C HIS A 143 7.38 37.82 -1.84
N PRO A 144 6.86 38.57 -0.86
CA PRO A 144 5.64 39.33 -1.03
C PRO A 144 5.92 40.58 -1.86
N GLU A 145 5.26 40.72 -3.00
CA GLU A 145 5.02 42.01 -3.66
C GLU A 145 3.92 42.80 -2.94
#